data_AF-A0A0K0EHX6-F1
#
_entry.id   AF-A0A0K0EHX6-F1
#
_cell.length_a   1.000
_cell.length_b   1.000
_cell.length_c   1.000
_cell.angle_alpha   90.00
_cell.angle_beta   90.00
_cell.angle_gamma   90.00
#
_symmetry.space_group_name_H-M   'P 1'
#
loop_
_entity.id
_entity.type
_entity.pdbx_description
1 polymer ?
#
loop_
_entity_poly.entity_id
_entity_poly.type
_entity_poly.pdbx_seq_one_letter_code
_entity_poly.pdbx_strand_id
1 'polypeptide(L)'
;MNSTTPIVPQELLDNLDQLSIGKVCLIGKELSQDLFRKIPIFLRCFKDNLDKKTYLPPEFEMLLNSCNLILQKIIECNIIIDKKLNRSCEICPESFIKQFASENCSPIKKSDALIEKEQEFNRNRIKLIKLSNALKWIDWQDTVIDPRNLKKPQSPLVVPK
;
A
#
# COMPACT_ATOMS: atom_id res chain seq x y z
N MET A 1 -2.85 16.73 11.82
CA MET A 1 -2.09 16.06 12.91
C MET A 1 -1.28 14.96 12.27
N ASN A 2 0.04 15.12 12.16
CA ASN A 2 0.89 14.12 11.52
C ASN A 2 1.14 13.00 12.53
N SER A 3 0.70 11.79 12.23
CA SER A 3 0.92 10.65 13.13
C SER A 3 2.42 10.44 13.33
N THR A 4 2.85 10.45 14.58
CA THR A 4 4.22 10.13 15.00
C THR A 4 4.48 8.63 14.96
N THR A 5 3.42 7.82 14.92
CA THR A 5 3.53 6.38 14.72
C THR A 5 3.73 6.03 13.25
N PRO A 6 4.47 4.95 12.97
CA PRO A 6 4.50 4.35 11.63
C PRO A 6 3.08 4.01 11.16
N ILE A 7 2.85 4.08 9.84
CA ILE A 7 1.58 3.62 9.21
C ILE A 7 1.34 2.12 9.44
N VAL A 8 2.42 1.35 9.58
CA VAL A 8 2.36 -0.10 9.78
C VAL A 8 2.11 -0.42 11.25
N PRO A 9 1.14 -1.31 11.57
CA PRO A 9 0.88 -1.75 12.94
C PRO A 9 2.12 -2.33 13.62
N GLN A 10 2.33 -1.97 14.89
CA GLN A 10 3.51 -2.37 15.67
C GLN A 10 3.65 -3.90 15.75
N GLU A 11 2.53 -4.62 15.89
CA GLU A 11 2.48 -6.09 15.93
C GLU A 11 3.15 -6.76 14.71
N LEU A 12 3.05 -6.13 13.53
CA LEU A 12 3.71 -6.63 12.32
C LEU A 12 5.20 -6.26 12.29
N LEU A 13 5.57 -5.11 12.86
CA LEU A 13 6.95 -4.65 12.96
C LEU A 13 7.76 -5.46 13.98
N ASP A 14 7.10 -6.00 15.01
CA ASP A 14 7.74 -6.81 16.05
C ASP A 14 7.95 -8.27 15.62
N ASN A 15 7.19 -8.74 14.61
CA ASN A 15 7.21 -10.14 14.15
C ASN A 15 7.61 -10.27 12.67
N LEU A 16 8.44 -9.37 12.13
CA LEU A 16 8.84 -9.35 10.72
C LEU A 16 9.48 -10.66 10.25
N ASP A 17 10.23 -11.32 11.14
CA ASP A 17 10.93 -12.57 10.89
C ASP A 17 9.99 -13.76 10.65
N GLN A 18 8.77 -13.72 11.19
CA GLN A 18 7.75 -14.75 11.00
C GLN A 18 6.96 -14.58 9.69
N LEU A 19 6.99 -13.39 9.09
CA LEU A 19 6.21 -13.08 7.89
C LEU A 19 6.86 -13.63 6.61
N SER A 20 6.06 -13.92 5.58
CA SER A 20 6.61 -14.29 4.27
C SER A 20 7.44 -13.16 3.64
N ILE A 21 8.40 -13.50 2.77
CA ILE A 21 9.24 -12.50 2.08
C ILE A 21 8.36 -11.45 1.39
N GLY A 22 7.32 -11.87 0.67
CA GLY A 22 6.40 -10.95 0.00
C GLY A 22 5.74 -9.96 0.94
N LYS A 23 5.36 -10.39 2.16
CA LYS A 23 4.76 -9.50 3.15
C LYS A 23 5.79 -8.54 3.77
N VAL A 24 7.02 -9.01 4.02
CA VAL A 24 8.13 -8.14 4.46
C VAL A 24 8.45 -7.08 3.41
N CYS A 25 8.50 -7.43 2.12
CA CYS A 25 8.69 -6.47 1.03
C CYS A 25 7.59 -5.40 0.98
N LEU A 26 6.33 -5.79 1.17
CA LEU A 26 5.20 -4.85 1.22
C LEU A 26 5.33 -3.90 2.42
N ILE A 27 5.68 -4.42 3.60
CA ILE A 27 5.93 -3.59 4.78
C ILE A 27 7.08 -2.61 4.55
N GLY A 28 8.21 -3.08 3.99
CA GLY A 28 9.35 -2.22 3.67
C GLY A 28 8.98 -1.09 2.69
N LYS A 29 8.10 -1.37 1.73
CA LYS A 29 7.56 -0.36 0.80
C LYS A 29 6.70 0.68 1.52
N GLU A 30 5.76 0.25 2.36
CA GLU A 30 4.91 1.15 3.15
C GLU A 30 5.75 2.04 4.08
N LEU A 31 6.74 1.47 4.77
CA LEU A 31 7.67 2.21 5.62
C LEU A 31 8.48 3.24 4.83
N SER A 32 8.98 2.87 3.66
CA SER A 32 9.72 3.79 2.77
C SER A 32 8.84 4.95 2.30
N GLN A 33 7.57 4.68 1.98
CA GLN A 33 6.60 5.73 1.62
C GLN A 33 6.28 6.63 2.81
N ASP A 34 6.13 6.07 4.01
CA ASP A 34 5.89 6.84 5.21
C ASP A 34 7.08 7.76 5.54
N LEU A 35 8.30 7.24 5.43
CA LEU A 35 9.52 8.03 5.57
C LEU A 35 9.58 9.15 4.52
N PHE A 36 9.28 8.85 3.26
CA PHE A 36 9.27 9.84 2.17
C PHE A 36 8.26 10.96 2.42
N ARG A 37 7.13 10.68 3.06
CA ARG A 37 6.14 11.71 3.47
C ARG A 37 6.65 12.55 4.64
N LYS A 38 7.39 11.95 5.58
CA LYS A 38 7.92 12.61 6.79
C LYS A 38 9.16 13.48 6.52
N ILE A 39 10.03 13.09 5.58
CA ILE A 39 11.26 13.83 5.27
C ILE A 39 11.01 15.31 4.90
N PRO A 40 10.08 15.66 3.99
CA PRO A 40 9.81 17.07 3.66
C PRO A 40 9.33 17.90 4.86
N ILE A 41 8.57 17.27 5.76
CA ILE A 41 8.11 17.92 7.00
C ILE A 41 9.32 18.16 7.90
N PHE A 42 10.17 17.14 8.08
CA PHE A 42 11.39 17.23 8.87
C PHE A 42 12.32 18.33 8.34
N LEU A 43 12.58 18.37 7.03
CA LEU A 43 13.42 19.38 6.40
C LEU A 43 12.86 20.80 6.55
N ARG A 44 11.54 20.96 6.47
CA ARG A 44 10.88 22.25 6.72
C ARG A 44 11.06 22.68 8.16
N CYS A 45 10.74 21.80 9.11
CA CYS A 45 10.92 22.10 10.54
C CYS A 45 12.38 22.39 10.88
N PHE A 46 13.33 21.68 10.27
CA PHE A 46 14.75 21.94 10.45
C PHE A 46 15.11 23.34 9.93
N LYS A 47 14.70 23.67 8.70
CA LYS A 47 14.94 24.98 8.09
C LYS A 47 14.39 26.13 8.94
N ASP A 48 13.18 26.00 9.48
CA ASP A 48 12.51 27.06 10.25
C ASP A 48 13.11 27.27 11.65
N ASN A 49 13.93 26.32 12.13
CA ASN A 49 14.55 26.37 13.45
C ASN A 49 16.09 26.41 13.43
N LEU A 50 16.72 26.39 12.24
CA LEU A 50 18.18 26.50 12.08
C LEU A 50 18.77 27.73 12.80
N ASP A 51 18.06 28.85 12.75
CA ASP A 51 18.51 30.11 13.40
C ASP A 51 18.17 30.19 14.88
N LYS A 52 17.25 29.34 15.37
CA LYS A 52 16.84 29.30 16.77
C LYS A 52 17.81 28.41 17.54
N LYS A 53 18.96 28.97 17.88
CA LYS A 53 20.06 28.29 18.60
C LYS A 53 19.68 27.61 19.94
N THR A 54 18.45 27.77 20.45
CA THR A 54 18.12 27.41 21.83
C THR A 54 16.81 26.65 22.02
N TYR A 55 15.92 26.55 21.03
CA TYR A 55 14.66 25.84 21.23
C TYR A 55 14.19 25.10 19.96
N LEU A 56 14.30 23.78 20.01
CA LEU A 56 13.63 22.87 19.09
C LEU A 56 12.29 22.47 19.71
N PRO A 57 11.16 22.69 19.02
CA PRO A 57 9.86 22.25 19.52
C PRO A 57 9.85 20.73 19.78
N PRO A 58 9.20 20.23 20.86
CA PRO A 58 9.12 18.80 21.16
C PRO A 58 8.59 17.95 19.99
N GLU A 59 7.75 18.53 19.14
CA GLU A 59 7.22 17.87 17.94
C GLU A 59 8.33 17.50 16.94
N PHE A 60 9.42 18.27 16.90
CA PHE A 60 10.57 17.97 16.07
C PHE A 60 11.33 16.74 16.57
N GLU A 61 11.55 16.62 17.89
CA GLU A 61 12.16 15.42 18.46
C GLU A 61 11.31 14.18 18.23
N MET A 62 9.99 14.30 18.38
CA MET A 62 9.07 13.20 18.06
C MET A 62 9.15 12.79 16.59
N LEU A 63 9.23 13.76 15.67
CA LEU A 63 9.37 13.49 14.24
C LEU A 63 10.72 12.82 13.92
N LEU A 64 11.80 13.28 14.53
CA LEU A 64 13.12 12.69 14.38
C LEU A 64 13.15 11.24 14.87
N ASN A 65 12.62 10.99 16.07
CA ASN A 65 12.49 9.66 16.64
C ASN A 65 11.66 8.73 15.76
N SER A 66 10.56 9.25 15.20
CA SER A 66 9.72 8.52 14.25
C SER A 66 10.47 8.15 12.97
N CYS A 67 11.18 9.10 12.35
CA CYS A 67 12.00 8.85 11.17
C CYS A 67 13.10 7.82 11.44
N ASN A 68 13.76 7.91 12.60
CA ASN A 68 14.80 6.97 13.01
C ASN A 68 14.23 5.55 13.18
N LEU A 69 13.09 5.39 13.84
CA LEU A 69 12.42 4.10 14.00
C LEU A 69 12.06 3.48 12.64
N ILE A 70 11.51 4.29 11.72
CA ILE A 70 11.15 3.82 10.38
C ILE A 70 12.40 3.36 9.61
N LEU A 71 13.49 4.13 9.66
CA LEU A 71 14.77 3.76 9.03
C LEU A 71 15.31 2.42 9.58
N GLN A 72 15.29 2.24 10.90
CA GLN A 72 15.72 0.99 11.53
C GLN A 72 14.89 -0.20 11.04
N LYS A 73 13.55 -0.04 10.96
CA LYS A 73 12.66 -1.09 10.48
C LYS A 73 12.82 -1.39 8.98
N ILE A 74 13.16 -0.40 8.16
CA ILE A 74 13.51 -0.63 6.75
C ILE A 74 14.78 -1.49 6.63
N ILE A 75 15.82 -1.17 7.42
CA ILE A 75 17.07 -1.96 7.43
C ILE A 75 16.80 -3.39 7.91
N GLU A 76 15.99 -3.55 8.96
CA GLU A 76 15.57 -4.86 9.47
C GLU A 76 14.85 -5.68 8.39
N CYS A 77 13.92 -5.07 7.64
CA CYS A 77 13.27 -5.72 6.51
C CYS A 77 14.29 -6.23 5.48
N ASN A 78 15.29 -5.41 5.13
CA ASN A 78 16.31 -5.79 4.17
C ASN A 78 17.13 -7.00 4.64
N ILE A 79 17.60 -6.97 5.88
CA ILE A 79 18.35 -8.09 6.50
C ILE A 79 17.52 -9.38 6.49
N ILE A 80 16.22 -9.29 6.80
CA ILE A 80 15.32 -10.45 6.80
C ILE A 80 15.15 -11.00 5.38
N ILE A 81 14.97 -10.13 4.38
CA ILE A 81 14.84 -10.52 2.98
C ILE A 81 16.11 -11.25 2.53
N ASP A 82 17.28 -10.65 2.75
CA ASP A 82 18.57 -11.23 2.39
C ASP A 82 18.78 -12.60 3.06
N LYS A 83 18.51 -12.69 4.36
CA LYS A 83 18.62 -13.94 5.12
C LYS A 83 17.70 -15.03 4.58
N LYS A 84 16.46 -14.70 4.21
CA LYS A 84 15.49 -15.68 3.69
C LYS A 84 15.79 -16.07 2.25
N LEU A 85 16.25 -15.13 1.43
CA LEU A 85 16.62 -15.38 0.04
C LEU A 85 17.88 -16.24 -0.03
N ASN A 86 18.91 -15.96 0.77
CA ASN A 86 20.15 -16.75 0.82
C ASN A 86 19.93 -18.18 1.37
N ARG A 87 18.90 -18.37 2.22
CA ARG A 87 18.47 -19.70 2.67
C ARG A 87 17.65 -20.46 1.64
N SER A 88 17.09 -19.74 0.66
CA SER A 88 16.42 -20.35 -0.48
C SER A 88 17.51 -20.87 -1.40
N CYS A 89 18.12 -22.02 -1.04
CA CYS A 89 18.98 -22.74 -1.97
C CYS A 89 18.26 -22.82 -3.32
N GLU A 90 18.99 -22.52 -4.40
CA GLU A 90 18.46 -22.65 -5.76
C GLU A 90 17.66 -23.94 -5.87
N ILE A 91 16.45 -23.83 -6.39
CA ILE A 91 15.62 -25.00 -6.65
C ILE A 91 16.38 -25.83 -7.67
N CYS A 92 17.09 -26.85 -7.18
CA CYS A 92 17.81 -27.81 -8.01
C CYS A 92 16.80 -28.46 -8.96
N PRO A 93 16.95 -28.31 -10.29
CA PRO A 93 15.99 -28.83 -11.27
C PRO A 93 15.69 -30.30 -11.05
N GLU A 94 16.69 -31.09 -10.67
CA GLU A 94 16.55 -32.51 -10.38
C GLU A 94 15.68 -32.76 -9.14
N SER A 95 15.81 -31.93 -8.10
CA SER A 95 14.95 -31.99 -6.91
C SER A 95 13.51 -31.62 -7.25
N PHE A 96 13.32 -30.58 -8.08
CA PHE A 96 12.01 -30.15 -8.55
C PHE A 96 11.33 -31.21 -9.41
N ILE A 97 12.05 -31.78 -10.39
CA ILE A 97 11.53 -32.85 -11.26
C ILE A 97 11.23 -34.09 -10.41
N LYS A 98 12.09 -34.49 -9.47
CA LYS A 98 11.80 -35.61 -8.55
C LYS A 98 10.54 -35.39 -7.74
N GLN A 99 10.28 -34.17 -7.29
CA GLN A 99 9.06 -33.84 -6.56
C GLN A 99 7.81 -34.05 -7.43
N PHE A 100 7.85 -33.66 -8.70
CA PHE A 100 6.77 -33.87 -9.66
C PHE A 100 6.65 -35.32 -10.16
N ALA A 101 7.78 -36.00 -10.33
CA ALA A 101 7.84 -37.40 -10.77
C ALA A 101 7.42 -38.36 -9.65
N SER A 102 7.55 -37.96 -8.38
CA SER A 102 6.92 -38.69 -7.30
C SER A 102 5.39 -38.54 -7.47
N GLU A 103 4.72 -39.65 -7.79
CA GLU A 103 3.25 -39.74 -7.95
C GLU A 103 2.46 -39.31 -6.70
N ASN A 104 3.14 -38.88 -5.64
CA ASN A 104 2.57 -38.27 -4.44
C ASN A 104 2.21 -36.79 -4.61
N CYS A 105 2.28 -36.23 -5.82
CA CYS A 105 1.61 -34.98 -6.18
C CYS A 105 0.09 -35.19 -6.24
N SER A 106 -0.49 -35.62 -5.12
CA SER A 106 -1.92 -35.51 -4.88
C SER A 106 -2.26 -34.04 -5.12
N PRO A 107 -3.27 -33.71 -5.94
CA PRO A 107 -3.69 -32.32 -6.08
C PRO A 107 -3.91 -31.80 -4.68
N ILE A 108 -3.17 -30.75 -4.30
CA ILE A 108 -3.21 -30.19 -2.95
C ILE A 108 -4.69 -29.93 -2.66
N LYS A 109 -5.29 -30.79 -1.82
CA LYS A 109 -6.68 -30.61 -1.43
C LYS A 109 -6.70 -29.28 -0.70
N LYS A 110 -7.27 -28.26 -1.35
CA LYS A 110 -7.46 -26.96 -0.72
C LYS A 110 -8.22 -27.22 0.58
N SER A 111 -7.74 -26.66 1.68
CA SER A 111 -8.44 -26.76 2.96
C SER A 111 -9.80 -26.07 2.83
N ASP A 112 -10.81 -26.56 3.56
CA ASP A 112 -12.16 -25.98 3.53
C ASP A 112 -12.15 -24.49 3.88
N ALA A 113 -11.27 -24.09 4.82
CA ALA A 113 -11.05 -22.69 5.20
C ALA A 113 -10.54 -21.81 4.04
N LEU A 114 -9.69 -22.35 3.14
CA LEU A 114 -9.24 -21.62 1.96
C LEU A 114 -10.36 -21.50 0.93
N ILE A 115 -11.15 -22.55 0.73
CA ILE A 115 -12.31 -22.53 -0.18
C ILE A 115 -13.33 -21.48 0.29
N GLU A 116 -13.63 -21.44 1.60
CA GLU A 116 -14.53 -20.44 2.18
C GLU A 116 -14.00 -19.01 1.99
N LYS A 117 -12.71 -18.77 2.22
CA LYS A 117 -12.11 -17.45 1.97
C LYS A 117 -12.12 -17.06 0.49
N GLU A 118 -11.90 -17.99 -0.43
CA GLU A 118 -12.01 -17.74 -1.87
C GLU A 118 -13.44 -17.35 -2.27
N GLN A 119 -14.44 -18.05 -1.71
CA GLN A 119 -15.85 -17.73 -1.92
C GLN A 119 -16.20 -16.34 -1.36
N GLU A 120 -15.74 -16.03 -0.14
CA GLU A 120 -15.93 -14.73 0.48
C GLU A 120 -15.29 -13.60 -0.34
N PHE A 121 -14.04 -13.81 -0.79
CA PHE A 121 -13.36 -12.89 -1.68
C PHE A 121 -14.16 -12.65 -2.98
N ASN A 122 -14.68 -13.71 -3.59
CA ASN A 122 -15.47 -13.58 -4.82
C ASN A 122 -16.81 -12.85 -4.59
N ARG A 123 -17.50 -13.12 -3.46
CA ARG A 123 -18.71 -12.37 -3.06
C ARG A 123 -18.42 -10.88 -2.90
N ASN A 124 -17.34 -10.54 -2.20
CA ASN A 124 -16.91 -9.16 -2.00
C ASN A 124 -16.50 -8.49 -3.30
N ARG A 125 -15.81 -9.20 -4.20
CA ARG A 125 -15.46 -8.70 -5.53
C ARG A 125 -16.71 -8.33 -6.33
N ILE A 126 -17.72 -9.21 -6.38
CA ILE A 126 -18.98 -8.96 -7.10
C ILE A 126 -19.71 -7.76 -6.49
N LYS A 127 -19.77 -7.66 -5.16
CA LYS A 127 -20.38 -6.53 -4.45
C LYS A 127 -19.68 -5.21 -4.80
N LEU A 128 -18.35 -5.20 -4.80
CA LEU A 128 -17.56 -4.02 -5.13
C LEU A 128 -17.77 -3.57 -6.58
N ILE A 129 -17.83 -4.51 -7.53
CA ILE A 129 -18.13 -4.19 -8.93
C ILE A 129 -19.51 -3.54 -9.06
N LYS A 130 -20.54 -4.09 -8.40
CA LYS A 130 -21.90 -3.50 -8.41
C LYS A 130 -21.91 -2.08 -7.85
N LEU A 131 -21.27 -1.85 -6.71
CA LEU A 131 -21.17 -0.52 -6.10
C LEU A 131 -20.41 0.46 -6.99
N SER A 132 -19.29 0.04 -7.59
CA SER A 132 -18.53 0.88 -8.52
C SER A 132 -19.35 1.29 -9.75
N ASN A 133 -20.14 0.36 -10.30
CA ASN A 133 -21.03 0.66 -11.42
C ASN A 133 -22.17 1.61 -11.02
N ALA A 134 -22.74 1.44 -9.83
CA ALA A 134 -23.77 2.34 -9.32
C ALA A 134 -23.24 3.77 -9.13
N LEU A 135 -22.02 3.93 -8.58
CA LEU A 135 -21.37 5.23 -8.44
C LEU A 135 -21.15 5.91 -9.79
N LYS A 136 -20.62 5.18 -10.79
CA LYS A 136 -20.47 5.72 -12.15
C LYS A 136 -21.79 6.15 -12.78
N TRP A 137 -22.88 5.46 -12.46
CA TRP A 137 -24.20 5.83 -12.94
C TRP A 137 -24.70 7.13 -12.30
N ILE A 138 -24.46 7.31 -10.99
CA ILE A 138 -24.75 8.57 -10.28
C ILE A 138 -23.91 9.72 -10.88
N ASP A 139 -22.60 9.53 -11.05
CA ASP A 139 -21.73 10.55 -11.66
C ASP A 139 -22.21 10.95 -13.07
N TRP A 140 -22.65 9.96 -13.86
CA TRP A 140 -23.22 10.21 -15.18
C TRP A 140 -24.55 10.97 -15.10
N GLN A 141 -25.44 10.61 -14.18
CA GLN A 141 -26.70 11.33 -13.97
C GLN A 141 -26.46 12.79 -13.57
N ASP A 142 -25.56 13.04 -12.62
CA ASP A 142 -25.20 14.38 -12.18
C ASP A 142 -24.65 15.20 -13.36
N THR A 143 -23.84 14.58 -14.22
CA THR A 143 -23.30 15.22 -15.43
C THR A 143 -24.40 15.59 -16.42
N VAL A 144 -25.42 14.74 -16.61
CA VAL A 144 -26.49 14.97 -17.60
C VAL A 144 -27.57 15.93 -17.08
N ILE A 145 -27.85 15.92 -15.77
CA ILE A 145 -28.88 16.75 -15.15
C ILE A 145 -28.37 18.19 -14.90
N ASP A 146 -27.06 18.38 -14.69
CA ASP A 146 -26.50 19.73 -14.49
C ASP A 146 -26.68 20.59 -15.76
N PRO A 147 -27.51 21.65 -15.72
CA PRO A 147 -27.73 22.53 -16.87
C PRO A 147 -26.45 23.24 -17.33
N ARG A 148 -25.41 23.31 -16.50
CA ARG A 148 -24.09 23.86 -16.89
C ARG A 148 -23.40 23.00 -17.94
N ASN A 149 -23.72 21.71 -17.99
CA ASN A 149 -23.18 20.77 -18.98
C ASN A 149 -24.00 20.74 -20.28
N LEU A 150 -25.19 21.37 -20.30
CA LEU A 150 -25.96 21.52 -21.52
C LEU A 150 -25.27 22.53 -22.45
N LYS A 151 -25.13 22.16 -23.73
CA LYS A 151 -24.61 23.08 -24.75
C LYS A 151 -25.48 24.33 -24.78
N LYS A 152 -24.86 25.51 -24.63
CA LYS A 152 -25.56 26.79 -24.74
C LYS A 152 -26.29 26.84 -26.09
N PRO A 153 -27.55 27.33 -26.14
CA PRO A 153 -28.27 27.47 -27.40
C PRO A 153 -27.42 28.25 -28.40
N GLN A 154 -27.32 27.76 -29.63
CA GLN A 154 -26.66 28.49 -30.70
C GLN A 154 -27.38 29.83 -30.85
N SER A 155 -26.64 30.93 -30.72
CA SER A 155 -27.16 32.29 -30.89
C SER A 155 -27.90 32.38 -32.24
N PRO A 156 -29.08 33.03 -32.28
CA PRO A 156 -29.89 33.08 -33.50
C PRO A 156 -29.06 33.55 -34.67
N LEU A 157 -29.13 32.82 -35.79
CA LEU A 157 -28.50 33.21 -37.04
C LEU A 157 -28.95 34.63 -37.36
N VAL A 158 -28.01 35.57 -37.37
CA VAL A 158 -28.26 36.95 -37.78
C VAL A 158 -28.65 36.88 -39.25
N VAL A 159 -29.95 37.03 -39.55
CA VAL A 159 -30.43 37.13 -40.92
C VAL A 159 -29.94 38.47 -41.47
N PRO A 160 -29.08 38.50 -42.50
CA PRO A 160 -28.66 39.74 -43.12
C PRO A 160 -29.87 40.45 -43.72
N LYS A 161 -29.99 41.75 -43.48
CA LYS A 161 -31.00 42.62 -44.10
C LYS A 161 -30.76 42.76 -45.59
#